data_AF-E4YFQ1-F1
#
_entry.id   AF-E4YFQ1-F1
#
_cell.length_a   1.000
_cell.length_b   1.000
_cell.length_c   1.000
_cell.angle_alpha   90.00
_cell.angle_beta   90.00
_cell.angle_gamma   90.00
#
_symmetry.space_group_name_H-M   'P 1'
#
loop_
_entity.id
_entity.type
_entity.pdbx_description
1 polymer ?
#
loop_
_entity_poly.entity_id
_entity_poly.type
_entity_poly.pdbx_seq_one_letter_code
_entity_poly.pdbx_strand_id
1 'polypeptide(L)' 'MKTRKQVNHSTLMSETINHLASRFKPSVQKIKACVETLIEKEYIERVDGKDVYIYVA' A
#
# COMPACT_ATOMS: atom_id res chain seq x y z
N MET A 1 -7.69 0.76 -1.09
CA MET A 1 -7.30 1.87 -2.00
C MET A 1 -8.42 2.32 -2.94
N LYS A 2 -9.12 1.43 -3.67
CA LYS A 2 -10.21 1.85 -4.59
C LYS A 2 -11.34 2.70 -3.96
N THR A 3 -11.57 2.57 -2.65
CA THR A 3 -12.56 3.34 -1.86
C THR A 3 -11.98 4.53 -1.09
N ARG A 4 -10.65 4.66 -0.95
CA ARG A 4 -9.98 5.75 -0.23
C ARG A 4 -8.93 6.39 -1.13
N LYS A 5 -9.18 7.63 -1.55
CA LYS A 5 -8.30 8.38 -2.46
C LYS A 5 -6.89 8.62 -1.88
N GLN A 6 -6.73 8.65 -0.55
CA GLN A 6 -5.43 8.79 0.12
C GLN A 6 -5.36 7.88 1.35
N VAL A 7 -4.19 7.29 1.61
CA VAL A 7 -3.93 6.41 2.76
C VAL A 7 -2.48 6.58 3.25
N ASN A 8 -2.29 6.56 4.56
CA ASN A 8 -0.96 6.57 5.19
C ASN A 8 -0.26 5.20 5.07
N HIS A 9 1.07 5.18 5.00
CA HIS A 9 1.88 3.97 4.90
C HIS A 9 1.61 2.97 6.03
N SER A 10 1.57 3.45 7.28
CA SER A 10 1.29 2.61 8.45
C SER A 10 -0.08 1.92 8.33
N THR A 11 -1.11 2.69 7.96
CA THR A 11 -2.47 2.17 7.77
C THR A 11 -2.54 1.18 6.61
N LEU A 12 -1.88 1.47 5.49
CA LEU A 12 -1.80 0.57 4.34
C LEU A 12 -1.18 -0.77 4.72
N MET A 13 -0.08 -0.74 5.48
CA MET A 13 0.58 -1.96 5.95
C MET A 13 -0.33 -2.78 6.86
N SER A 14 -0.94 -2.16 7.86
CA SER A 14 -1.84 -2.86 8.79
C SER A 14 -3.08 -3.45 8.08
N GLU A 15 -3.72 -2.69 7.18
CA GLU A 15 -4.87 -3.17 6.40
C GLU A 15 -4.46 -4.34 5.48
N THR A 16 -3.31 -4.23 4.81
CA THR A 16 -2.81 -5.28 3.92
C THR A 16 -2.49 -6.56 4.70
N ILE A 17 -1.87 -6.44 5.88
CA ILE A 17 -1.61 -7.58 6.75
C ILE A 17 -2.92 -8.23 7.20
N ASN A 18 -3.90 -7.43 7.67
CA ASN A 18 -5.18 -7.95 8.14
C ASN A 18 -5.98 -8.64 7.03
N HIS A 19 -5.99 -8.10 5.80
CA HIS A 19 -6.63 -8.74 4.66
C HIS A 19 -5.95 -10.08 4.28
N LEU A 20 -4.62 -10.11 4.28
CA LEU A 20 -3.86 -11.30 3.91
C LEU A 20 -3.79 -12.34 5.03
N ALA A 21 -3.96 -11.94 6.30
CA ALA A 21 -3.86 -12.79 7.48
C ALA A 21 -4.82 -14.00 7.44
N SER A 22 -5.95 -13.89 6.74
CA SER A 22 -6.87 -15.01 6.54
C SER A 22 -6.29 -16.15 5.69
N ARG A 23 -5.28 -15.87 4.86
CA ARG A 23 -4.77 -16.80 3.85
C ARG A 23 -3.29 -17.13 4.03
N PHE A 24 -2.47 -16.18 4.50
CA PHE A 24 -1.06 -16.38 4.83
C PHE A 24 -0.52 -15.24 5.71
N LYS A 25 0.62 -15.45 6.37
CA LYS A 25 1.36 -14.36 7.05
C LYS A 25 2.39 -13.76 6.07
N PRO A 26 2.09 -12.66 5.37
CA PRO A 26 3.07 -11.97 4.54
C PRO A 26 4.19 -11.38 5.40
N SER A 27 5.42 -11.41 4.87
CA SER A 27 6.53 -10.63 5.43
C SER A 27 6.40 -9.16 5.01
N VAL A 28 6.76 -8.25 5.90
CA VAL A 28 6.77 -6.79 5.66
C VAL A 28 7.60 -6.44 4.41
N GLN A 29 8.68 -7.17 4.15
CA GLN A 29 9.52 -6.96 2.95
C GLN A 29 8.75 -7.20 1.65
N LYS A 30 7.92 -8.26 1.58
CA LYS A 30 7.12 -8.56 0.38
C LYS A 30 6.04 -7.52 0.13
N ILE A 31 5.44 -6.99 1.20
CA ILE A 31 4.44 -5.92 1.10
C ILE A 31 5.08 -4.66 0.52
N LYS A 32 6.27 -4.27 1.02
CA LYS A 32 7.01 -3.11 0.50
C LYS A 32 7.33 -3.27 -0.99
N ALA A 33 7.85 -4.42 -1.41
CA ALA A 33 8.14 -4.69 -2.82
C ALA A 33 6.88 -4.59 -3.70
N CYS A 34 5.73 -5.09 -3.23
CA CYS A 34 4.47 -4.96 -3.95
C CYS A 34 4.00 -3.50 -4.07
N VAL A 35 4.18 -2.70 -3.02
CA VAL A 35 3.88 -1.26 -3.04
C VAL A 35 4.78 -0.55 -4.06
N GLU A 36 6.07 -0.88 -4.13
CA GLU A 36 6.99 -0.33 -5.14
C GLU A 36 6.53 -0.68 -6.56
N THR A 37 6.17 -1.95 -6.83
CA THR A 37 5.64 -2.35 -8.14
C THR A 37 4.34 -1.62 -8.50
N LEU A 38 3.49 -1.29 -7.52
CA LEU A 38 2.26 -0.53 -7.76
C LEU A 38 2.53 0.95 -8.07
N ILE A 39 3.61 1.51 -7.52
CA ILE A 39 4.09 2.86 -7.87
C ILE A 39 4.67 2.86 -9.28
N GLU A 40 5.51 1.88 -9.64
CA GLU A 40 6.09 1.75 -10.98
C GLU A 40 5.03 1.60 -12.08
N LYS A 41 3.91 0.95 -11.75
CA LYS A 41 2.77 0.79 -12.66
C LYS A 41 1.79 1.97 -12.63
N GLU A 42 2.14 3.07 -11.96
CA GLU A 42 1.35 4.31 -11.87
C GLU A 42 -0.06 4.12 -11.28
N TYR A 43 -0.28 3.03 -10.52
CA TYR A 43 -1.56 2.82 -9.82
C TYR A 43 -1.65 3.66 -8.55
N ILE A 44 -0.51 3.94 -7.91
CA ILE A 44 -0.41 4.75 -6.70
C ILE A 44 0.76 5.72 -6.80
N GLU A 45 0.59 6.90 -6.22
CA GLU A 45 1.61 7.95 -6.18
C GLU A 45 1.94 8.28 -4.73
N ARG A 46 3.22 8.49 -4.42
CA ARG A 46 3.67 8.92 -3.10
C ARG A 46 3.63 10.45 -3.04
N VAL A 47 2.85 10.99 -2.11
CA VAL A 47 2.81 12.45 -1.89
C VAL A 47 4.04 12.85 -1.11
N ASP A 48 4.77 13.81 -1.66
CA ASP A 48 6.08 14.20 -1.18
C ASP A 48 6.03 14.71 0.27
N GLY A 49 6.83 14.07 1.14
CA GLY A 49 7.04 14.47 2.52
C GLY A 49 6.19 13.82 3.63
N LYS A 50 5.17 12.98 3.35
CA LYS A 50 4.26 12.48 4.42
C LYS A 50 3.95 10.99 4.51
N ASP A 51 4.66 10.10 3.82
CA ASP A 51 4.31 8.66 3.82
C ASP A 51 2.82 8.42 3.48
N VAL A 52 2.27 9.26 2.61
CA VAL A 52 0.90 9.18 2.12
C VAL A 52 0.95 8.67 0.68
N TYR A 53 0.10 7.68 0.40
CA TYR A 53 -0.11 7.15 -0.94
C TYR A 53 -1.47 7.59 -1.46
N ILE A 54 -1.49 8.12 -2.67
CA ILE A 54 -2.70 8.47 -3.41
C ILE A 54 -2.93 7.41 -4.47
N TYR A 55 -4.19 7.04 -4.65
CA TYR A 55 -4.60 6.17 -5.76
C TYR A 55 -4.91 7.03 -6.99
N VAL A 56 -4.25 6.74 -8.12
CA VAL A 56 -4.24 7.61 -9.33
C VAL A 56 -5.01 7.00 -10.51
N ALA A 57 -5.37 5.72 -10.45
CA ALA A 57 -6.02 4.96 -11.54
C ALA A 57 -7.56 4.85 -11.47
#